data_AF-A0A7S1ELT5-F1
#
_entry.id   AF-A0A7S1ELT5-F1
#
_cell.length_a   1.000
_cell.length_b   1.000
_cell.length_c   1.000
_cell.angle_alpha   90.00
_cell.angle_beta   90.00
_cell.angle_gamma   90.00
#
_symmetry.space_group_name_H-M   'P 1'
#
loop_
_entity.id
_entity.type
_entity.pdbx_description
1 polymer ?
#
loop_
_entity_poly.entity_id
_entity_poly.type
_entity_poly.pdbx_seq_one_letter_code
_entity_poly.pdbx_strand_id
1 'polypeptide(L)'
;GADEGINYGGTAAEDLRGLFKEAGGKHGFNVIFDPVGGPYSEASLRNCAWKGRHLVIGFAAGEIPKLPFNLALLKGCSIVGVFWGQFSMLEAKRNAHNLTVLAKWFGEGLIKPAV
;
A
#
# COMPACT_ATOMS: atom_id res chain seq x y z
N GLY A 1 -6.36 -8.20 -13.41
CA GLY A 1 -5.41 -7.06 -13.51
C GLY A 1 -5.84 -6.03 -12.48
N ALA A 2 -5.40 -4.77 -12.60
CA ALA A 2 -6.04 -3.68 -11.88
C ALA A 2 -7.43 -3.42 -12.48
N ASP A 3 -8.43 -3.13 -11.64
CA ASP A 3 -9.78 -2.77 -12.09
C ASP A 3 -9.84 -1.30 -12.55
N GLU A 4 -9.04 -0.44 -11.93
CA GLU A 4 -8.92 0.99 -12.26
C GLU A 4 -7.45 1.42 -12.26
N GLY A 5 -7.13 2.43 -13.07
CA GLY A 5 -5.80 3.02 -13.17
C GLY A 5 -5.90 4.54 -13.23
N ILE A 6 -5.04 5.23 -12.48
CA ILE A 6 -5.05 6.69 -12.39
C ILE A 6 -3.65 7.23 -12.68
N ASN A 7 -3.55 8.19 -13.59
CA ASN A 7 -2.32 8.95 -13.81
C ASN A 7 -2.31 10.18 -12.89
N TYR A 8 -1.44 10.15 -11.89
CA TYR A 8 -1.23 11.26 -10.94
C TYR A 8 0.08 12.01 -11.19
N GLY A 9 0.76 11.76 -12.32
CA GLY A 9 1.97 12.48 -12.72
C GLY A 9 1.68 13.96 -12.97
N GLY A 10 2.47 14.85 -12.37
CA GLY A 10 2.27 16.30 -12.48
C GLY A 10 1.08 16.84 -11.66
N THR A 11 0.41 16.00 -10.88
CA THR A 11 -0.65 16.42 -9.95
C THR A 11 -0.02 17.00 -8.69
N ALA A 12 -0.49 18.17 -8.24
CA ALA A 12 -0.03 18.76 -6.99
C ALA A 12 -0.45 17.90 -5.80
N ALA A 13 0.32 17.92 -4.71
CA ALA A 13 0.09 17.05 -3.56
C ALA A 13 -1.29 17.24 -2.92
N GLU A 14 -1.78 18.48 -2.92
CA GLU A 14 -3.08 18.92 -2.46
C GLU A 14 -4.25 18.31 -3.25
N ASP A 15 -4.05 18.02 -4.54
CA ASP A 15 -5.07 17.49 -5.44
C ASP A 15 -5.15 15.95 -5.41
N LEU A 16 -4.06 15.28 -5.02
CA LEU A 16 -3.99 13.81 -4.89
C LEU A 16 -5.10 13.27 -3.98
N ARG A 17 -5.46 14.01 -2.93
CA ARG A 17 -6.52 13.60 -2.02
C ARG A 17 -7.86 13.47 -2.74
N GLY A 18 -8.21 14.44 -3.59
CA GLY A 18 -9.48 14.44 -4.32
C GLY A 18 -9.54 13.29 -5.33
N LEU A 19 -8.44 13.13 -6.07
CA LEU A 19 -8.26 12.06 -7.06
C LEU A 19 -8.36 10.66 -6.43
N PHE A 20 -7.71 10.43 -5.28
CA PHE A 20 -7.86 9.16 -4.54
C PHE A 20 -9.23 8.96 -3.92
N LYS A 21 -9.93 10.04 -3.54
CA LYS A 21 -11.29 9.94 -3.01
C LYS A 21 -12.27 9.48 -4.08
N GLU A 22 -12.10 9.97 -5.31
CA GLU A 22 -12.93 9.58 -6.44
C GLU A 22 -12.78 8.08 -6.72
N ALA A 23 -11.54 7.59 -6.80
CA ALA A 23 -11.26 6.17 -7.02
C ALA A 23 -11.61 5.27 -5.83
N GLY A 24 -11.41 5.74 -4.59
CA GLY A 24 -11.74 4.98 -3.39
C GLY A 24 -13.24 4.94 -3.07
N GLY A 25 -14.05 5.73 -3.80
CA GLY A 25 -15.48 5.84 -3.61
C GLY A 25 -15.88 6.33 -2.20
N LYS A 26 -17.14 6.09 -1.84
CA LYS A 26 -17.72 6.59 -0.58
C LYS A 26 -17.05 6.04 0.68
N HIS A 27 -16.46 4.84 0.58
CA HIS A 27 -15.93 4.11 1.73
C HIS A 27 -14.41 4.21 1.87
N GLY A 28 -13.70 4.61 0.81
CA GLY A 28 -12.24 4.63 0.79
C GLY A 28 -11.63 3.23 0.70
N PHE A 29 -10.32 3.15 0.87
CA PHE A 29 -9.55 1.91 0.68
C PHE A 29 -9.43 1.10 1.97
N ASN A 30 -9.81 -0.17 1.95
CA ASN A 30 -9.61 -1.07 3.10
C ASN A 30 -8.14 -1.44 3.32
N VAL A 31 -7.36 -1.50 2.25
CA VAL A 31 -5.92 -1.77 2.29
C VAL A 31 -5.24 -0.82 1.32
N ILE A 32 -4.19 -0.15 1.78
CA ILE A 32 -3.34 0.72 0.97
C ILE A 32 -1.96 0.07 0.94
N PHE A 33 -1.43 -0.18 -0.26
CA PHE A 33 -0.07 -0.69 -0.48
C PHE A 33 0.81 0.48 -0.93
N ASP A 34 1.70 0.95 -0.05
CA ASP A 34 2.48 2.18 -0.27
C ASP A 34 3.99 1.89 -0.36
N PRO A 35 4.53 1.69 -1.58
CA PRO A 35 5.96 1.61 -1.83
C PRO A 35 6.59 2.99 -2.13
N VAL A 36 5.80 4.06 -2.17
CA VAL A 36 6.20 5.36 -2.73
C VAL A 36 6.61 6.34 -1.64
N GLY A 37 5.84 6.46 -0.55
CA GLY A 37 6.17 7.42 0.51
C GLY A 37 5.77 8.87 0.19
N GLY A 38 6.42 9.82 0.86
CA GLY A 38 6.25 11.26 0.62
C GLY A 38 4.81 11.77 0.73
N PRO A 39 4.43 12.79 -0.07
CA PRO A 39 3.11 13.41 -0.03
C PRO A 39 1.98 12.43 -0.39
N TYR A 40 2.29 11.39 -1.17
CA TYR A 40 1.35 10.36 -1.60
C TYR A 40 0.83 9.53 -0.42
N SER A 41 1.67 9.27 0.59
CA SER A 41 1.26 8.52 1.78
C SER A 41 0.16 9.22 2.57
N GLU A 42 0.29 10.54 2.79
CA GLU A 42 -0.71 11.29 3.54
C GLU A 42 -2.03 11.36 2.77
N ALA A 43 -1.98 11.68 1.47
CA ALA A 43 -3.16 11.71 0.62
C ALA A 43 -3.88 10.35 0.59
N SER A 44 -3.12 9.25 0.54
CA SER A 44 -3.65 7.89 0.59
C SER A 44 -4.29 7.59 1.95
N LEU A 45 -3.60 7.87 3.06
CA LEU A 45 -4.10 7.58 4.41
C LEU A 45 -5.39 8.35 4.73
N ARG A 46 -5.53 9.59 4.23
CA ARG A 46 -6.78 10.38 4.33
C ARG A 46 -7.96 9.70 3.64
N ASN A 47 -7.69 8.88 2.63
CA ASN A 47 -8.67 8.09 1.87
C ASN A 47 -8.73 6.62 2.32
N CYS A 48 -8.08 6.27 3.43
CA CYS A 48 -8.25 4.97 4.07
C CYS A 48 -9.69 4.83 4.60
N ALA A 49 -10.25 3.62 4.46
CA ALA A 49 -11.54 3.25 5.01
C ALA A 49 -11.48 3.13 6.54
N TRP A 50 -12.65 3.16 7.18
CA TRP A 50 -12.74 2.83 8.61
C TRP A 50 -12.16 1.43 8.88
N LYS A 51 -11.24 1.33 9.84
CA LYS A 51 -10.48 0.11 10.16
C LYS A 51 -9.64 -0.45 9.01
N GLY A 52 -9.29 0.38 8.04
CA GLY A 52 -8.38 -0.01 6.97
C GLY A 52 -6.94 -0.21 7.46
N ARG A 53 -6.07 -0.64 6.56
CA ARG A 53 -4.63 -0.86 6.82
C ARG A 53 -3.79 -0.12 5.79
N HIS A 54 -2.88 0.73 6.25
CA HIS A 54 -1.87 1.37 5.43
C HIS A 54 -0.55 0.60 5.56
N LEU A 55 -0.16 -0.09 4.49
CA LEU A 55 1.07 -0.88 4.43
C LEU A 55 2.22 0.00 3.95
N VAL A 56 3.15 0.31 4.86
CA VAL A 56 4.36 1.09 4.55
C VAL A 56 5.45 0.14 4.07
N ILE A 57 5.79 0.20 2.79
CA ILE A 57 6.70 -0.75 2.13
C ILE A 57 7.99 -0.06 1.69
N GLY A 58 7.90 1.18 1.24
CA GLY A 58 9.05 1.89 0.69
C GLY A 58 8.82 3.38 0.54
N PHE A 59 9.91 4.05 0.13
CA PHE A 59 9.98 5.51 -0.01
C PHE A 59 10.56 5.87 -1.38
N ALA A 60 10.01 5.31 -2.46
CA ALA A 60 10.50 5.56 -3.83
C ALA A 60 10.47 7.05 -4.23
N ALA A 61 9.65 7.89 -3.57
CA ALA A 61 9.65 9.34 -3.72
C ALA A 61 10.89 10.03 -3.10
N GLY A 62 11.72 9.29 -2.35
CA GLY A 62 12.98 9.75 -1.77
C GLY A 62 12.88 10.34 -0.36
N GLU A 63 11.67 10.57 0.15
CA GLU A 63 11.45 11.15 1.48
C GLU A 63 10.52 10.30 2.36
N ILE A 64 10.81 10.30 3.66
CA ILE A 64 9.99 9.61 4.67
C ILE A 64 8.79 10.51 5.02
N PRO A 65 7.55 10.04 4.84
CA PRO A 65 6.36 10.86 5.07
C PRO A 65 6.18 11.16 6.55
N LYS A 66 5.78 12.41 6.86
CA LYS A 66 5.39 12.83 8.21
C LYS A 66 3.87 12.78 8.33
N LEU A 67 3.35 11.60 8.68
CA LEU A 67 1.90 11.40 8.75
C LEU A 67 1.29 12.04 10.01
N PRO A 68 0.22 12.83 9.87
CA PRO A 68 -0.53 13.31 11.03
C PRO A 68 -1.19 12.15 11.79
N PHE A 69 -0.80 11.91 13.04
CA PHE A 69 -1.28 10.76 13.83
C PHE A 69 -2.80 10.77 14.09
N ASN A 70 -3.44 11.94 14.04
CA ASN A 70 -4.89 12.04 14.13
C ASN A 70 -5.59 11.28 12.98
N LEU A 71 -4.95 11.05 11.84
CA LEU A 71 -5.54 10.25 10.77
C LEU A 71 -5.78 8.79 11.20
N ALA A 72 -4.84 8.19 11.92
CA ALA A 72 -5.01 6.84 12.45
C ALA A 72 -6.20 6.76 13.43
N LEU A 73 -6.35 7.76 14.29
CA LEU A 73 -7.47 7.89 15.22
C LEU A 73 -8.81 8.05 14.48
N LEU A 74 -8.90 9.03 13.59
CA LEU A 74 -10.15 9.39 12.89
C LEU A 74 -10.63 8.27 11.94
N LYS A 75 -9.70 7.49 11.40
CA LYS A 75 -10.01 6.34 10.54
C LYS A 75 -10.09 5.03 11.31
N GLY A 76 -9.72 5.01 12.59
CA GLY A 76 -9.59 3.77 13.36
C GLY A 76 -8.70 2.74 12.66
N CYS A 77 -7.73 3.19 11.85
CA CYS A 77 -6.97 2.36 10.93
C CYS A 77 -5.61 1.96 11.52
N SER A 78 -5.01 0.93 10.95
CA SER A 78 -3.65 0.50 11.31
C SER A 78 -2.64 1.01 10.30
N ILE A 79 -1.47 1.43 10.80
CA ILE A 79 -0.27 1.67 9.99
C ILE A 79 0.66 0.49 10.23
N VAL A 80 1.02 -0.23 9.17
CA VAL A 80 1.73 -1.52 9.25
C VAL A 80 3.01 -1.42 8.44
N GLY A 81 4.16 -1.59 9.09
CA GLY A 81 5.45 -1.69 8.41
C GLY A 81 5.61 -3.03 7.70
N VAL A 82 6.06 -3.02 6.45
CA VAL A 82 6.32 -4.20 5.64
C VAL A 82 7.78 -4.21 5.19
N PHE A 83 8.65 -4.73 6.06
CA PHE A 83 10.07 -4.86 5.77
C PHE A 83 10.44 -6.30 5.42
N TRP A 84 10.29 -6.68 4.15
CA TRP A 84 10.46 -8.07 3.70
C TRP A 84 11.87 -8.62 3.98
N GLY A 85 12.92 -7.82 3.82
CA GLY A 85 14.30 -8.25 4.08
C GLY A 85 14.51 -8.73 5.51
N GLN A 86 13.95 -8.02 6.50
CA GLN A 86 14.03 -8.43 7.89
C GLN A 86 13.05 -9.59 8.21
N PHE A 87 11.85 -9.55 7.64
CA PHE A 87 10.87 -10.62 7.77
C PHE A 87 11.40 -11.98 7.27
N SER A 88 12.10 -12.00 6.14
CA SER A 88 12.62 -13.25 5.57
C SER A 88 13.68 -13.91 6.45
N MET A 89 14.43 -13.12 7.22
CA MET A 89 15.41 -13.61 8.19
C MET A 89 14.77 -14.03 9.52
N LEU A 90 13.91 -13.19 10.10
CA LEU A 90 13.32 -13.43 11.42
C LEU A 90 12.18 -14.47 11.38
N GLU A 91 11.42 -14.53 10.29
CA GLU A 91 10.28 -15.43 10.10
C GLU A 91 10.52 -16.41 8.94
N ALA A 92 11.72 -17.00 8.86
CA ALA A 92 12.16 -17.83 7.75
C ALA A 92 11.17 -18.96 7.36
N LYS A 93 10.56 -19.63 8.34
CA LYS A 93 9.54 -20.67 8.09
C LYS A 93 8.31 -20.12 7.36
N ARG A 94 7.86 -18.93 7.75
CA ARG A 94 6.69 -18.28 7.15
C ARG A 94 7.03 -17.74 5.76
N ASN A 95 8.23 -17.20 5.57
CA ASN A 95 8.72 -16.80 4.27
C ASN A 95 8.82 -18.02 3.31
N ALA A 96 9.35 -19.16 3.76
CA ALA A 96 9.41 -20.39 2.96
C ALA A 96 8.01 -20.89 2.57
N HIS A 97 7.04 -20.80 3.49
CA HIS A 97 5.65 -21.09 3.16
C HIS A 97 5.10 -20.16 2.08
N ASN A 98 5.32 -18.85 2.19
CA ASN A 98 4.90 -17.87 1.18
C ASN A 98 5.51 -18.20 -0.20
N LEU A 99 6.81 -18.53 -0.24
CA LEU A 99 7.49 -18.92 -1.49
C LEU A 99 6.90 -20.20 -2.09
N THR A 100 6.52 -21.18 -1.27
CA THR A 100 5.86 -22.40 -1.73
C THR A 100 4.52 -22.10 -2.39
N VAL A 101 3.73 -21.19 -1.80
CA VAL A 101 2.44 -20.75 -2.37
C VAL A 101 2.66 -20.04 -3.70
N LEU A 102 3.64 -19.13 -3.79
CA LEU A 102 3.96 -18.42 -5.03
C LEU A 102 4.42 -19.38 -6.14
N ALA A 103 5.29 -20.35 -5.81
CA ALA A 103 5.75 -21.37 -6.76
C ALA A 103 4.59 -22.23 -7.28
N LYS A 104 3.64 -22.59 -6.41
CA LYS A 104 2.42 -23.30 -6.80
C LYS A 104 1.59 -22.46 -7.79
N TRP A 105 1.30 -21.19 -7.45
CA TRP A 105 0.53 -20.31 -8.33
C TRP A 105 1.21 -20.08 -9.69
N PHE A 106 2.55 -20.05 -9.72
CA PHE A 106 3.30 -19.98 -10.96
C PHE A 106 3.12 -21.24 -11.81
N GLY A 107 3.26 -22.43 -11.19
CA GLY A 107 3.03 -23.71 -11.86
C GLY A 107 1.60 -23.90 -12.38
N GLU A 108 0.61 -23.29 -11.70
CA GLU A 108 -0.80 -23.27 -12.10
C GLU A 108 -1.12 -22.17 -13.13
N GLY A 109 -0.17 -21.31 -13.48
CA GLY A 109 -0.37 -20.19 -14.42
C GLY A 109 -1.22 -19.05 -13.87
N LEU A 110 -1.48 -19.01 -12.57
CA LEU A 110 -2.27 -17.96 -11.89
C LEU A 110 -1.48 -16.65 -11.75
N ILE A 111 -0.14 -16.74 -11.71
CA ILE A 111 0.75 -15.58 -11.75
C ILE A 111 1.69 -15.68 -12.94
N LYS A 112 1.95 -14.53 -13.56
CA LYS A 112 2.87 -14.39 -14.70
C LYS A 112 3.91 -13.32 -14.34
N PRO A 113 5.17 -13.71 -14.07
CA PRO A 113 6.26 -12.77 -13.88
C PRO A 113 6.38 -11.84 -15.10
N ALA A 114 6.74 -10.58 -14.84
CA ALA A 114 6.87 -9.57 -15.90
C ALA A 114 8.16 -9.70 -16.73
N VAL A 115 9.10 -10.53 -16.28
CA VAL A 115 10.41 -10.83 -16.89
C VAL A 115 10.67 -12.33 -16.82
#